data_AF-A0A382NAB6-F1
#
_entry.id   AF-A0A382NAB6-F1
#
_cell.length_a   1.000
_cell.length_b   1.000
_cell.length_c   1.000
_cell.angle_alpha   90.00
_cell.angle_beta   90.00
_cell.angle_gamma   90.00
#
_symmetry.space_group_name_H-M   'P 1'
#
loop_
_entity.id
_entity.type
_entity.pdbx_description
1 polymer ?
#
loop_
_entity_poly.entity_id
_entity_poly.type
_entity_poly.pdbx_seq_one_letter_code
_entity_poly.pdbx_strand_id
1 'polypeptide(L)'
;MYSRDTRGIKTTFKIVALLIIGASLAFSVAHAQLPDREAFGKQERALEQVPLSAFQLDPELGKDLKMEVWAQSPLLFSPVAMDVDPQGRIWLTEGIDYNQRPRVSNGQSIMVVSDSDGDGKADKSHIFVTEP
;
A
#
# COMPACT_ATOMS: atom_id res chain seq x y z
N MET A 1 -40.02 -17.00 -65.85
CA MET A 1 -39.60 -18.07 -64.91
C MET A 1 -38.07 -18.04 -64.83
N TYR A 2 -37.51 -17.32 -63.86
CA TYR A 2 -36.06 -17.30 -63.62
C TYR A 2 -35.84 -17.17 -62.11
N SER A 3 -35.51 -18.30 -61.48
CA SER A 3 -35.21 -18.39 -60.05
C SER A 3 -33.79 -17.85 -59.83
N ARG A 4 -33.66 -16.68 -59.20
CA ARG A 4 -32.37 -16.16 -58.73
C ARG A 4 -32.07 -16.80 -57.37
N ASP A 5 -31.06 -17.68 -57.38
CA ASP A 5 -30.49 -18.32 -56.21
C ASP A 5 -29.76 -17.29 -55.33
N THR A 6 -30.30 -17.00 -54.15
CA THR A 6 -29.74 -16.04 -53.18
C THR A 6 -28.82 -16.69 -52.14
N ARG A 7 -28.36 -17.94 -52.35
CA ARG A 7 -27.57 -18.68 -51.35
C ARG A 7 -26.12 -18.19 -51.16
N GLY A 8 -25.59 -17.34 -52.03
CA GLY A 8 -24.20 -16.83 -51.94
C GLY A 8 -23.97 -15.59 -51.07
N ILE A 9 -25.02 -14.81 -50.74
CA ILE A 9 -24.85 -13.49 -50.10
C ILE A 9 -24.81 -13.58 -48.56
N LYS A 10 -25.32 -14.66 -47.97
CA LYS A 10 -25.41 -14.80 -46.51
C LYS A 10 -24.11 -15.26 -45.84
N THR A 11 -23.16 -15.82 -46.60
CA THR A 11 -21.92 -16.40 -46.04
C THR A 11 -20.82 -15.35 -45.87
N THR A 12 -20.80 -14.30 -46.70
CA THR A 12 -19.75 -13.27 -46.69
C THR A 12 -19.90 -12.27 -45.54
N PHE A 13 -21.12 -12.02 -45.05
CA PHE A 13 -21.36 -11.10 -43.92
C PHE A 13 -20.96 -11.66 -42.55
N LYS A 14 -20.87 -12.99 -42.40
CA LYS A 14 -20.48 -13.60 -41.11
C LYS A 14 -18.97 -13.54 -40.83
N ILE A 15 -18.14 -13.41 -41.87
CA ILE A 15 -16.68 -13.40 -41.73
C ILE A 15 -16.15 -12.00 -41.39
N VAL A 16 -16.78 -10.94 -41.89
CA VAL A 16 -16.39 -9.55 -41.56
C VAL A 16 -16.81 -9.17 -40.14
N ALA A 17 -17.95 -9.67 -39.65
CA ALA A 17 -18.38 -9.45 -38.27
C ALA A 17 -17.48 -10.16 -37.23
N LEU A 18 -16.80 -11.26 -37.60
CA LEU A 18 -15.90 -11.97 -36.70
C LEU A 18 -14.54 -11.30 -36.54
N LEU A 19 -14.11 -10.49 -37.53
CA LEU A 19 -12.81 -9.79 -37.47
C LEU A 19 -12.87 -8.47 -36.68
N ILE A 20 -14.05 -7.88 -36.49
CA ILE A 20 -14.19 -6.64 -35.70
C ILE A 20 -14.35 -6.94 -34.20
N ILE A 21 -14.88 -8.11 -33.83
CA ILE A 21 -14.97 -8.53 -32.41
C ILE A 21 -13.60 -8.94 -31.86
N GLY A 22 -12.72 -9.51 -32.71
CA GLY A 22 -11.38 -9.97 -32.30
C GLY A 22 -10.35 -8.87 -32.02
N ALA A 23 -10.54 -7.66 -32.57
CA ALA A 23 -9.61 -6.53 -32.37
C ALA A 23 -9.96 -5.66 -31.15
N SER A 24 -11.04 -5.99 -30.41
CA SER A 24 -11.49 -5.26 -29.23
C SER A 24 -10.96 -5.82 -27.91
N LEU A 25 -10.11 -6.86 -27.94
CA LEU A 25 -9.27 -7.17 -26.79
C LEU A 25 -8.19 -6.10 -26.69
N ALA A 26 -8.61 -4.94 -26.19
CA ALA A 26 -7.72 -3.91 -25.70
C ALA A 26 -6.68 -4.59 -24.83
N PHE A 27 -5.42 -4.38 -25.17
CA PHE A 27 -4.30 -4.51 -24.26
C PHE A 27 -4.57 -3.59 -23.06
N SER A 28 -5.35 -4.06 -22.10
CA SER A 28 -5.26 -3.57 -20.73
C SER A 28 -3.90 -4.04 -20.26
N VAL A 29 -2.89 -3.19 -20.48
CA VAL A 29 -1.67 -3.25 -19.70
C VAL A 29 -2.14 -3.04 -18.27
N ALA A 30 -2.30 -4.15 -17.53
CA ALA A 30 -2.42 -4.12 -16.10
C ALA A 30 -1.13 -3.49 -15.60
N HIS A 31 -1.15 -2.16 -15.44
CA HIS A 31 -0.14 -1.51 -14.65
C HIS A 31 -0.23 -2.17 -13.28
N ALA A 32 0.85 -2.78 -12.82
CA ALA A 32 0.88 -3.40 -11.51
C ALA A 32 0.46 -2.32 -10.51
N GLN A 33 -0.77 -2.41 -10.02
CA GLN A 33 -1.30 -1.49 -9.03
C GLN A 33 -0.42 -1.68 -7.80
N LEU A 34 0.29 -0.63 -7.40
CA LEU A 34 1.08 -0.66 -6.19
C LEU A 34 0.16 -0.99 -5.01
N PRO A 35 0.61 -1.81 -4.03
CA PRO A 35 -0.25 -2.29 -2.96
C PRO A 35 -0.80 -1.11 -2.15
N ASP A 36 -2.08 -1.18 -1.78
CA ASP A 36 -2.65 -0.24 -0.81
C ASP A 36 -1.98 -0.39 0.57
N ARG A 37 -2.25 0.54 1.48
CA ARG A 37 -1.63 0.58 2.82
C ARG A 37 -1.77 -0.75 3.59
N GLU A 38 -2.93 -1.38 3.55
CA GLU A 38 -3.15 -2.66 4.25
C GLU A 38 -2.40 -3.81 3.59
N ALA A 39 -2.42 -3.87 2.25
CA ALA A 39 -1.68 -4.86 1.48
C ALA A 39 -0.17 -4.70 1.67
N PHE A 40 0.33 -3.47 1.73
CA PHE A 40 1.73 -3.16 2.04
C PHE A 40 2.11 -3.66 3.45
N GLY A 41 1.19 -3.55 4.41
CA GLY A 41 1.39 -4.02 5.77
C GLY A 41 1.36 -5.54 5.94
N LYS A 42 0.53 -6.22 5.15
CA LYS A 42 0.39 -7.70 5.16
C LYS A 42 1.52 -8.41 4.41
N GLN A 43 2.34 -7.68 3.66
CA GLN A 43 3.45 -8.26 2.93
C GLN A 43 4.56 -8.70 3.90
N GLU A 44 4.70 -10.02 4.08
CA GLU A 44 5.84 -10.59 4.77
C GLU A 44 7.09 -10.38 3.92
N ARG A 45 8.05 -9.64 4.45
CA ARG A 45 9.33 -9.40 3.79
C ARG A 45 10.37 -10.31 4.44
N ALA A 46 11.01 -11.16 3.66
CA ALA A 46 12.14 -11.99 4.10
C ALA A 46 13.40 -11.11 4.28
N LEU A 47 13.32 -10.14 5.18
CA LEU A 47 14.43 -9.28 5.57
C LEU A 47 15.10 -9.90 6.79
N GLU A 48 16.43 -9.94 6.76
CA GLU A 48 17.20 -10.21 7.97
C GLU A 48 16.96 -9.05 8.93
N GLN A 49 16.24 -9.33 10.02
CA GLN A 49 15.97 -8.33 11.03
C GLN A 49 17.23 -8.12 11.86
N VAL A 50 17.60 -6.85 12.06
CA VAL A 50 18.61 -6.50 13.06
C VAL A 50 18.05 -6.91 14.43
N PRO A 51 18.74 -7.78 15.20
CA PRO A 51 18.23 -8.21 16.48
C PRO A 51 18.14 -7.01 17.43
N LEU A 52 17.13 -6.97 18.29
CA LEU A 52 16.94 -5.87 19.25
C LEU A 52 18.18 -5.66 20.15
N SER A 53 18.93 -6.72 20.42
CA SER A 53 20.19 -6.67 21.18
C SER A 53 21.30 -5.87 20.50
N ALA A 54 21.21 -5.57 19.21
CA ALA A 54 22.16 -4.69 18.52
C ALA A 54 21.95 -3.21 18.84
N PHE A 55 20.79 -2.84 19.37
CA PHE A 55 20.47 -1.46 19.75
C PHE A 55 20.85 -1.25 21.22
N GLN A 56 22.09 -0.83 21.45
CA GLN A 56 22.63 -0.59 22.78
C GLN A 56 22.88 0.89 22.98
N LEU A 57 22.53 1.38 24.17
CA LEU A 57 22.92 2.71 24.62
C LEU A 57 24.39 2.70 25.01
N ASP A 58 25.03 3.87 24.89
CA ASP A 58 26.38 4.04 25.42
C ASP A 58 26.40 3.76 26.93
N PRO A 59 27.35 2.94 27.44
CA PRO A 59 27.36 2.55 28.85
C PRO A 59 27.49 3.70 29.84
N GLU A 60 28.16 4.80 29.46
CA GLU A 60 28.42 5.94 30.35
C GLU A 60 27.40 7.06 30.12
N LEU A 61 27.20 7.45 28.86
CA LEU A 61 26.29 8.54 28.48
C LEU A 61 24.82 8.12 28.53
N GLY A 62 24.53 6.83 28.37
CA GLY A 62 23.18 6.28 28.31
C GLY A 62 22.75 5.53 29.56
N LYS A 63 23.55 5.52 30.64
CA LYS A 63 23.27 4.75 31.86
C LYS A 63 21.92 5.04 32.52
N ASP A 64 21.39 6.25 32.31
CA ASP A 64 20.12 6.73 32.88
C ASP A 64 18.98 6.71 31.85
N LEU A 65 19.21 6.13 30.66
CA LEU A 65 18.24 6.02 29.58
C LEU A 65 17.81 4.56 29.38
N LYS A 66 16.61 4.38 28.81
CA LYS A 66 16.05 3.08 28.44
C LYS A 66 15.61 3.14 26.97
N MET A 67 15.82 2.05 26.24
CA MET A 67 15.35 1.90 24.86
C MET A 67 14.46 0.68 24.76
N GLU A 68 13.25 0.86 24.23
CA GLU A 68 12.25 -0.19 24.03
C GLU A 68 11.47 0.03 22.74
N VAL A 69 10.90 -1.05 22.20
CA VAL A 69 9.93 -0.97 21.11
C VAL A 69 8.62 -0.44 21.69
N TRP A 70 8.24 0.76 21.28
CA TRP A 70 6.97 1.38 21.68
C TRP A 70 5.80 1.02 20.74
N ALA A 71 6.05 1.00 19.43
CA ALA A 71 5.07 0.63 18.42
C ALA A 71 5.75 -0.13 17.26
N GLN A 72 5.00 -1.03 16.64
CA GLN A 72 5.41 -1.77 15.45
C GLN A 72 4.20 -2.08 14.57
N SER A 73 4.41 -2.60 13.36
CA SER A 73 3.31 -3.10 12.54
C SER A 73 2.48 -4.13 13.31
N PRO A 74 1.14 -4.11 13.22
CA PRO A 74 0.32 -3.38 12.24
C PRO A 74 -0.12 -1.96 12.64
N LEU A 75 0.38 -1.40 13.74
CA LEU A 75 -0.04 -0.05 14.17
C LEU A 75 0.41 1.02 13.16
N LEU A 76 1.56 0.81 12.55
CA LEU A 76 2.18 1.66 11.53
C LEU A 76 3.08 0.80 10.63
N PHE A 77 3.44 1.32 9.45
CA PHE A 77 4.19 0.63 8.40
C PHE A 77 5.40 1.42 7.91
N SER A 78 5.20 2.57 7.25
CA SER A 78 6.27 3.33 6.57
C SER A 78 6.39 4.77 7.11
N PRO A 79 6.76 4.94 8.40
CA PRO A 79 6.89 6.26 9.01
C PRO A 79 8.01 7.08 8.33
N VAL A 80 7.75 8.35 8.05
CA VAL A 80 8.69 9.28 7.40
C VAL A 80 9.08 10.41 8.35
N ALA A 81 8.09 11.06 8.97
CA ALA A 81 8.27 12.08 9.99
C ALA A 81 7.25 11.89 11.11
N MET A 82 7.55 12.35 12.33
CA MET A 82 6.65 12.22 13.48
C MET A 82 6.79 13.36 14.49
N ASP A 83 5.75 13.58 15.29
CA ASP A 83 5.70 14.51 16.43
C ASP A 83 4.77 13.96 17.54
N VAL A 84 4.87 14.52 18.74
CA VAL A 84 4.06 14.13 19.92
C VAL A 84 3.08 15.24 20.29
N ASP A 85 1.80 14.90 20.45
CA ASP A 85 0.79 15.88 20.85
C ASP A 85 0.66 16.03 22.37
N PRO A 86 -0.10 17.02 22.88
CA PRO A 86 -0.29 17.23 24.32
C PRO A 86 -0.96 16.06 25.07
N GLN A 87 -1.57 15.10 24.36
CA GLN A 87 -2.14 13.89 24.93
C GLN A 87 -1.13 12.73 24.96
N GLY A 88 0.11 12.95 24.52
CA GLY A 88 1.15 11.94 24.47
C GLY A 88 1.01 10.96 23.30
N ARG A 89 0.19 11.27 22.29
CA ARG A 89 0.03 10.44 21.09
C ARG A 89 1.10 10.80 20.07
N ILE A 90 1.55 9.81 19.29
CA ILE A 90 2.44 10.04 18.17
C ILE A 90 1.63 10.32 16.91
N TRP A 91 1.87 11.48 16.31
CA TRP A 91 1.41 11.84 14.97
C TRP A 91 2.53 11.57 13.99
N LEU A 92 2.28 10.82 12.92
CA LEU A 92 3.32 10.49 11.95
C LEU A 92 2.81 10.52 10.51
N THR A 93 3.70 10.87 9.59
CA THR A 93 3.45 10.71 8.15
C THR A 93 3.87 9.31 7.72
N GLU A 94 2.96 8.59 7.09
CA GLU A 94 3.28 7.38 6.35
C GLU A 94 3.39 7.68 4.88
N GLY A 95 4.44 7.14 4.25
CA GLY A 95 4.65 7.25 2.80
C GLY A 95 5.14 5.92 2.25
N ILE A 96 4.22 5.03 1.87
CA ILE A 96 4.59 3.75 1.23
C ILE A 96 5.26 3.96 -0.13
N ASP A 97 5.12 5.16 -0.69
CA ASP A 97 5.67 5.61 -1.96
C ASP A 97 6.74 6.70 -1.81
N TYR A 98 7.27 6.93 -0.61
CA TYR A 98 8.12 8.08 -0.28
C TYR A 98 9.28 8.31 -1.27
N ASN A 99 9.84 7.25 -1.85
CA ASN A 99 10.90 7.31 -2.86
C ASN A 99 10.53 6.61 -4.18
N GLN A 100 9.25 6.38 -4.46
CA GLN A 100 8.80 5.65 -5.65
C GLN A 100 8.10 6.56 -6.66
N ARG A 101 8.24 6.20 -7.94
CA ARG A 101 7.40 6.69 -9.04
C ARG A 101 6.93 5.48 -9.86
N PRO A 102 5.64 5.37 -10.22
CA PRO A 102 4.55 6.33 -9.99
C PRO A 102 4.05 6.37 -8.52
N ARG A 103 3.24 7.38 -8.19
CA ARG A 103 2.59 7.53 -6.89
C ARG A 103 1.60 6.39 -6.64
N VAL A 104 1.42 6.02 -5.37
CA VAL A 104 0.40 5.05 -4.95
C VAL A 104 -0.84 5.80 -4.52
N SER A 105 -2.01 5.43 -5.05
CA SER A 105 -3.28 5.99 -4.55
C SER A 105 -3.45 5.62 -3.08
N ASN A 106 -3.83 6.59 -2.25
CA ASN A 106 -3.86 6.44 -0.79
C ASN A 106 -2.51 6.04 -0.15
N GLY A 107 -1.39 6.33 -0.84
CA GLY A 107 -0.05 5.94 -0.42
C GLY A 107 0.59 6.85 0.62
N GLN A 108 -0.03 8.00 0.90
CA GLN A 108 0.48 9.00 1.81
C GLN A 108 -0.59 9.36 2.82
N SER A 109 -0.32 9.15 4.12
CA SER A 109 -1.30 9.35 5.18
C SER A 109 -0.68 10.03 6.39
N ILE A 110 -1.47 10.81 7.12
CA ILE A 110 -1.16 11.21 8.49
C ILE A 110 -1.86 10.21 9.40
N MET A 111 -1.07 9.59 10.27
CA MET A 111 -1.51 8.60 11.24
C MET A 111 -1.42 9.17 12.65
N VAL A 112 -2.29 8.67 13.52
CA VAL A 112 -2.22 8.90 14.97
C VAL A 112 -2.10 7.54 15.65
N VAL A 113 -1.08 7.39 16.49
CA VAL A 113 -0.79 6.19 17.28
C VAL A 113 -0.84 6.54 18.76
N SER A 114 -1.51 5.71 19.57
CA SER A 114 -1.73 5.98 20.99
C SER A 114 -1.52 4.74 21.86
N ASP A 115 -1.01 4.98 23.05
CA ASP A 115 -1.14 4.13 24.24
C ASP A 115 -2.38 4.61 25.01
N SER A 116 -3.38 3.75 25.15
CA SER A 116 -4.68 4.08 25.73
C SER A 116 -4.89 3.56 27.15
N ASP A 117 -3.99 2.71 27.65
CA ASP A 117 -4.02 2.20 29.02
C ASP A 117 -2.86 2.70 29.89
N GLY A 118 -1.89 3.39 29.28
CA GLY A 118 -0.77 4.05 29.95
C GLY A 118 0.33 3.08 30.39
N ASP A 119 0.41 1.89 29.78
CA ASP A 119 1.42 0.89 30.11
C ASP A 119 2.80 1.17 29.48
N GLY A 120 2.89 2.24 28.68
CA GLY A 120 4.09 2.63 27.96
C GLY A 120 4.24 1.92 26.61
N LYS A 121 3.18 1.33 26.06
CA LYS A 121 3.16 0.69 24.74
C LYS A 121 1.96 1.14 23.94
N ALA A 122 2.16 1.36 22.64
CA ALA A 122 1.05 1.68 21.76
C ALA A 122 0.13 0.47 21.57
N ASP A 123 -1.18 0.69 21.64
CA ASP A 123 -2.22 -0.33 21.39
C ASP A 123 -3.21 0.06 20.28
N LYS A 124 -3.24 1.34 19.89
CA LYS A 124 -4.20 1.86 18.89
C LYS A 124 -3.52 2.72 17.84
N SER A 125 -4.06 2.65 16.62
CA SER A 125 -3.76 3.62 15.58
C SER A 125 -4.96 3.86 14.66
N HIS A 126 -5.00 5.02 14.03
CA HIS A 126 -5.97 5.35 13.00
C HIS A 126 -5.43 6.37 11.99
N ILE A 127 -5.99 6.36 10.80
CA ILE A 127 -5.74 7.37 9.77
C ILE A 127 -6.47 8.65 10.17
N PHE A 128 -5.74 9.76 10.22
CA PHE A 128 -6.33 11.08 10.35
C PHE A 128 -6.74 11.64 8.98
N VAL A 129 -5.82 11.60 8.02
CA VAL A 129 -6.09 12.00 6.62
C VAL A 129 -5.18 11.22 5.68
N THR A 130 -5.66 10.99 4.46
CA THR A 130 -4.93 10.33 3.38
C THR A 130 -5.04 11.14 2.10
N GLU A 131 -3.91 11.31 1.41
CA GLU A 131 -3.88 11.85 0.06
C GLU A 131 -4.49 10.82 -0.92
N PRO A 132 -5.50 11.20 -1.71
CA PRO A 132 -6.22 10.28 -2.60
C PRO A 132 -5.35 9.71 -3.75
#